data_AF-A0A2E5SU37-F1
#
_entry.id   AF-A0A2E5SU37-F1
#
_cell.length_a   1.000
_cell.length_b   1.000
_cell.length_c   1.000
_cell.angle_alpha   90.00
_cell.angle_beta   90.00
_cell.angle_gamma   90.00
#
_symmetry.space_group_name_H-M   'P 1'
#
loop_
_entity.id
_entity.type
_entity.pdbx_description
1 polymer ?
#
loop_
_entity_poly.entity_id
_entity_poly.type
_entity_poly.pdbx_seq_one_letter_code
_entity_poly.pdbx_strand_id
1 'polypeptide(L)'
;MQEVSLYSSIDIPPNPFENFAFKNIFLDSHLSKVNGLKNTTCKKVYFEKENSYSGRDHLHVIWDSQDCKYVGIGFAWDNYKAKDLSKIITSSAIEMMIRVDKNEYTKLPMFFSLWDYGGKQCSSKINYLDIEGGVIDKNWTKVRIPLQAFNYERKGVNMSNIKELRIEFQQSGSVHIDDMKIVPHEHNYTKTDTEFKTTYNSFPIQIGVGSQYWWGINPTYSSNFKFASNSIEGQSESLIVDVDLSEKNSWNNFGFSFDKWNHVDISQIYSTSALNFKIKSSSIPNLQIMIVSYKGDKRRVYRLIDESNYKEVQKGVYEVLIPIKSFDKYQLIDWSSLKEIRITVKESSQFEIFQFQLVEFRGNPTNPKKWIGK
;
A
#
# COMPACT_ATOMS: atom_id res chain seq x y z
N MET A 1 -11.75 -50.15 42.99
CA MET A 1 -11.28 -49.64 41.69
C MET A 1 -12.10 -48.40 41.42
N GLN A 2 -11.48 -47.23 41.56
CA GLN A 2 -12.14 -45.94 41.52
C GLN A 2 -12.18 -45.50 40.05
N GLU A 3 -13.37 -45.30 39.48
CA GLU A 3 -13.50 -44.80 38.11
C GLU A 3 -12.96 -43.37 38.04
N VAL A 4 -11.89 -43.18 37.26
CA VAL A 4 -11.33 -41.87 36.94
C VAL A 4 -12.03 -41.38 35.67
N SER A 5 -12.77 -40.27 35.79
CA SER A 5 -13.38 -39.58 34.65
C SER A 5 -12.29 -39.05 33.71
N LEU A 6 -12.36 -39.47 32.45
CA LEU A 6 -11.39 -39.16 31.38
C LEU A 6 -11.64 -37.83 30.65
N TYR A 7 -12.53 -36.97 31.16
CA TYR A 7 -12.81 -35.68 30.54
C TYR A 7 -12.50 -34.53 31.49
N SER A 8 -11.26 -34.04 31.45
CA SER A 8 -10.99 -32.66 31.80
C SER A 8 -11.66 -31.78 30.74
N SER A 9 -12.74 -31.09 31.10
CA SER A 9 -13.28 -30.02 30.27
C SER A 9 -12.15 -29.02 29.99
N ILE A 10 -11.73 -28.93 28.73
CA ILE A 10 -10.85 -27.85 28.29
C ILE A 10 -11.70 -26.59 28.41
N ASP A 11 -11.50 -25.81 29.48
CA ASP A 11 -12.07 -24.48 29.61
C ASP A 11 -11.50 -23.63 28.48
N ILE A 12 -12.24 -23.52 27.38
CA ILE A 12 -11.92 -22.57 26.31
C ILE A 12 -12.06 -21.19 26.94
N PRO A 13 -10.97 -20.39 27.02
CA PRO A 13 -11.07 -19.06 27.60
C PRO A 13 -12.13 -18.25 26.83
N PRO A 14 -12.99 -17.49 27.53
CA PRO A 14 -14.10 -16.79 26.89
C PRO A 14 -13.56 -15.82 25.84
N ASN A 15 -14.22 -15.79 24.67
CA ASN A 15 -13.86 -14.87 23.58
C ASN A 15 -13.81 -13.43 24.13
N PRO A 16 -12.65 -12.75 24.10
CA PRO A 16 -12.50 -11.41 24.67
C PRO A 16 -13.49 -10.39 24.10
N PHE A 17 -13.93 -10.58 22.85
CA PHE A 17 -14.92 -9.72 22.21
C PHE A 17 -16.30 -9.82 22.85
N GLU A 18 -16.72 -11.00 23.31
CA GLU A 18 -18.05 -11.16 23.92
C GLU A 18 -18.20 -10.29 25.17
N ASN A 19 -17.13 -10.22 25.96
CA ASN A 19 -17.08 -9.42 27.18
C ASN A 19 -16.77 -7.93 26.94
N PHE A 20 -16.49 -7.51 25.71
CA PHE A 20 -16.22 -6.11 25.40
C PHE A 20 -17.52 -5.30 25.39
N ALA A 21 -17.73 -4.46 26.42
CA ALA A 21 -19.00 -3.74 26.59
C ALA A 21 -19.22 -2.58 25.60
N PHE A 22 -18.15 -1.99 25.06
CA PHE A 22 -18.20 -0.73 24.32
C PHE A 22 -18.37 -0.93 22.80
N LYS A 23 -19.23 -1.86 22.36
CA LYS A 23 -19.35 -2.23 20.95
C LYS A 23 -19.88 -1.10 20.07
N ASN A 24 -20.82 -0.29 20.53
CA ASN A 24 -21.43 0.79 19.72
C ASN A 24 -20.62 2.09 19.80
N ILE A 25 -20.33 2.71 18.65
CA ILE A 25 -19.62 3.99 18.54
C ILE A 25 -20.59 5.09 18.09
N PHE A 26 -21.35 4.84 17.02
CA PHE A 26 -22.38 5.74 16.51
C PHE A 26 -23.54 4.93 15.92
N LEU A 27 -24.75 5.19 16.42
CA LEU A 27 -25.99 4.61 15.90
C LEU A 27 -26.91 5.70 15.32
N ASP A 28 -27.17 6.75 16.09
CA ASP A 28 -27.88 7.95 15.65
C ASP A 28 -27.56 9.13 16.60
N SER A 29 -28.01 10.33 16.24
CA SER A 29 -27.77 11.57 17.00
C SER A 29 -28.41 11.59 18.39
N HIS A 30 -29.39 10.73 18.64
CA HIS A 30 -30.11 10.65 19.91
C HIS A 30 -29.39 9.76 20.92
N LEU A 31 -28.84 8.64 20.45
CA LEU A 31 -28.15 7.64 21.29
C LEU A 31 -26.64 7.87 21.33
N SER A 32 -26.09 8.62 20.38
CA SER A 32 -24.65 8.81 20.22
C SER A 32 -24.28 10.29 20.28
N LYS A 33 -23.22 10.60 21.01
CA LYS A 33 -22.73 11.97 21.14
C LYS A 33 -21.54 12.21 20.21
N VAL A 34 -21.72 13.16 19.30
CA VAL A 34 -20.71 13.59 18.31
C VAL A 34 -20.28 15.03 18.60
N ASN A 35 -18.99 15.31 18.50
CA ASN A 35 -18.40 16.63 18.69
C ASN A 35 -17.83 17.17 17.39
N GLY A 36 -17.55 18.47 17.38
CA GLY A 36 -17.05 19.16 16.19
C GLY A 36 -18.15 19.41 15.15
N LEU A 37 -19.42 19.42 15.54
CA LEU A 37 -20.57 19.58 14.62
C LEU A 37 -20.74 21.00 14.04
N LYS A 38 -19.92 21.96 14.46
CA LYS A 38 -20.03 23.35 14.00
C LYS A 38 -19.81 23.42 12.48
N ASN A 39 -20.82 23.93 11.78
CA ASN A 39 -20.72 24.25 10.36
C ASN A 39 -19.78 25.44 10.16
N THR A 40 -18.90 25.29 9.17
CA THR A 40 -17.88 26.26 8.78
C THR A 40 -17.81 26.31 7.26
N THR A 41 -16.96 27.18 6.70
CA THR A 41 -16.68 27.20 5.26
C THR A 41 -16.12 25.86 4.77
N CYS A 42 -15.28 25.21 5.59
CA CYS A 42 -14.59 23.97 5.23
C CYS A 42 -15.39 22.70 5.53
N LYS A 43 -16.50 22.79 6.26
CA LYS A 43 -17.25 21.60 6.68
C LYS A 43 -18.69 21.92 7.03
N LYS A 44 -19.60 21.09 6.53
CA LYS A 44 -21.00 21.03 6.95
C LYS A 44 -21.30 19.62 7.45
N VAL A 45 -21.98 19.54 8.59
CA VAL A 45 -22.41 18.27 9.20
C VAL A 45 -23.91 18.33 9.41
N TYR A 46 -24.60 17.28 8.98
CA TYR A 46 -26.03 17.11 9.10
C TYR A 46 -26.35 15.75 9.71
N PHE A 47 -27.52 15.67 10.35
CA PHE A 47 -28.14 14.42 10.76
C PHE A 47 -29.38 14.21 9.89
N GLU A 48 -29.26 13.34 8.90
CA GLU A 48 -30.32 13.06 7.93
C GLU A 48 -31.16 11.87 8.38
N LYS A 49 -32.48 11.99 8.31
CA LYS A 49 -33.40 10.93 8.73
C LYS A 49 -33.73 9.97 7.59
N GLU A 50 -33.91 10.51 6.39
CA GLU A 50 -34.29 9.73 5.22
C GLU A 50 -33.16 8.81 4.79
N ASN A 51 -33.52 7.59 4.37
CA ASN A 51 -32.55 6.60 3.88
C ASN A 51 -31.40 6.30 4.88
N SER A 52 -31.67 6.39 6.19
CA SER A 52 -30.75 5.91 7.22
C SER A 52 -30.68 4.39 7.17
N TYR A 53 -29.49 3.83 7.32
CA TYR A 53 -29.29 2.39 7.38
C TYR A 53 -29.81 1.82 8.70
N SER A 54 -29.55 2.53 9.79
CA SER A 54 -29.96 2.14 11.14
C SER A 54 -30.33 3.34 11.99
N GLY A 55 -31.00 3.11 13.13
CA GLY A 55 -31.36 4.19 14.05
C GLY A 55 -32.35 5.19 13.46
N ARG A 56 -32.35 6.41 14.01
CA ARG A 56 -33.29 7.49 13.64
C ARG A 56 -32.75 8.44 12.57
N ASP A 57 -31.43 8.56 12.48
CA ASP A 57 -30.72 9.42 11.55
C ASP A 57 -29.28 8.93 11.36
N HIS A 58 -28.61 9.46 10.34
CA HIS A 58 -27.22 9.18 10.04
C HIS A 58 -26.43 10.48 9.81
N LEU A 59 -25.10 10.39 9.87
CA LEU A 59 -24.23 11.54 9.63
C LEU A 59 -24.08 11.78 8.13
N HIS A 60 -24.36 13.00 7.66
CA HIS A 60 -23.92 13.49 6.36
C HIS A 60 -22.85 14.57 6.57
N VAL A 61 -21.66 14.34 6.02
CA VAL A 61 -20.53 15.26 6.15
C VAL A 61 -20.06 15.68 4.77
N ILE A 62 -20.09 16.98 4.54
CA ILE A 62 -19.56 17.64 3.34
C ILE A 62 -18.37 18.49 3.76
N TRP A 63 -17.24 18.37 3.09
CA TRP A 63 -16.04 19.12 3.45
C TRP A 63 -15.20 19.56 2.25
N ASP A 64 -14.41 20.60 2.49
CA ASP A 64 -13.28 21.02 1.69
C ASP A 64 -12.20 21.57 2.64
N SER A 65 -11.04 20.93 2.66
CA SER A 65 -9.95 21.22 3.60
C SER A 65 -8.87 22.16 3.04
N GLN A 66 -9.01 22.65 1.80
CA GLN A 66 -7.95 23.43 1.13
C GLN A 66 -7.42 24.60 1.98
N ASP A 67 -8.30 25.33 2.68
CA ASP A 67 -7.94 26.51 3.48
C ASP A 67 -8.00 26.27 5.00
N CYS A 68 -8.20 25.02 5.44
CA CYS A 68 -8.40 24.70 6.85
C CYS A 68 -7.29 23.82 7.41
N LYS A 69 -6.71 24.24 8.55
CA LYS A 69 -5.67 23.48 9.26
C LYS A 69 -6.15 22.12 9.76
N TYR A 70 -7.42 22.00 10.12
CA TYR A 70 -8.02 20.77 10.62
C TYR A 70 -9.51 20.75 10.33
N VAL A 71 -9.98 19.64 9.76
CA VAL A 71 -11.39 19.37 9.53
C VAL A 71 -11.69 17.99 10.08
N GLY A 72 -12.48 17.90 11.15
CA GLY A 72 -12.78 16.61 11.76
C GLY A 72 -13.97 16.62 12.70
N ILE A 73 -14.43 15.43 13.06
CA ILE A 73 -15.45 15.16 14.08
C ILE A 73 -14.92 14.14 15.08
N GLY A 74 -15.47 14.13 16.29
CA GLY A 74 -15.09 13.17 17.32
C GLY A 74 -16.31 12.51 17.93
N PHE A 75 -16.20 11.23 18.26
CA PHE A 75 -17.26 10.49 18.92
C PHE A 75 -16.94 10.43 20.41
N ALA A 76 -17.85 10.92 21.24
CA ALA A 76 -17.82 10.74 22.69
C ALA A 76 -18.26 9.30 23.02
N TRP A 77 -17.50 8.34 22.50
CA TRP A 77 -17.76 6.90 22.52
C TRP A 77 -18.04 6.44 23.96
N ASP A 78 -19.28 6.00 24.22
CA ASP A 78 -19.81 5.70 25.56
C ASP A 78 -19.40 6.76 26.60
N ASN A 79 -19.72 8.03 26.30
CA ASN A 79 -19.46 9.19 27.16
C ASN A 79 -18.02 9.29 27.65
N TYR A 80 -17.07 8.97 26.76
CA TYR A 80 -15.63 8.98 27.00
C TYR A 80 -15.10 7.96 28.02
N LYS A 81 -15.89 7.00 28.52
CA LYS A 81 -15.36 6.01 29.47
C LYS A 81 -14.09 5.33 28.91
N ALA A 82 -13.13 4.97 29.75
CA ALA A 82 -11.96 4.24 29.29
C ALA A 82 -12.35 2.90 28.64
N LYS A 83 -11.81 2.62 27.45
CA LYS A 83 -11.95 1.33 26.77
C LYS A 83 -10.62 0.60 26.73
N ASP A 84 -10.64 -0.66 27.13
CA ASP A 84 -9.54 -1.58 26.91
C ASP A 84 -9.76 -2.35 25.60
N LEU A 85 -9.05 -1.94 24.55
CA LEU A 85 -9.04 -2.62 23.26
C LEU A 85 -7.95 -3.69 23.17
N SER A 86 -7.02 -3.76 24.13
CA SER A 86 -5.79 -4.57 24.04
C SER A 86 -6.06 -6.05 23.75
N LYS A 87 -7.16 -6.58 24.30
CA LYS A 87 -7.55 -7.99 24.16
C LYS A 87 -8.29 -8.33 22.86
N ILE A 88 -8.68 -7.32 22.07
CA ILE A 88 -9.46 -7.49 20.85
C ILE A 88 -8.78 -6.91 19.60
N ILE A 89 -7.57 -6.36 19.74
CA ILE A 89 -6.84 -5.70 18.63
C ILE A 89 -6.68 -6.62 17.42
N THR A 90 -6.38 -7.89 17.66
CA THR A 90 -6.05 -8.90 16.63
C THR A 90 -7.26 -9.70 16.15
N SER A 91 -8.46 -9.37 16.61
CA SER A 91 -9.68 -10.14 16.31
C SER A 91 -10.91 -9.25 16.10
N SER A 92 -10.71 -7.95 15.89
CA SER A 92 -11.82 -7.00 15.76
C SER A 92 -11.49 -5.83 14.81
N ALA A 93 -12.55 -5.23 14.30
CA ALA A 93 -12.50 -4.07 13.42
C ALA A 93 -13.56 -3.03 13.84
N ILE A 94 -13.32 -1.78 13.47
CA ILE A 94 -14.39 -0.78 13.38
C ILE A 94 -15.12 -1.03 12.07
N GLU A 95 -16.41 -1.36 12.15
CA GLU A 95 -17.31 -1.49 11.01
C GLU A 95 -18.24 -0.29 10.97
N MET A 96 -18.57 0.18 9.76
CA MET A 96 -19.55 1.23 9.53
C MET A 96 -20.18 1.07 8.15
N MET A 97 -21.36 1.65 7.96
CA MET A 97 -21.99 1.76 6.65
C MET A 97 -21.66 3.13 6.06
N ILE A 98 -21.24 3.16 4.79
CA ILE A 98 -20.89 4.38 4.06
C ILE A 98 -21.61 4.40 2.71
N ARG A 99 -22.14 5.55 2.33
CA ARG A 99 -22.58 5.85 0.96
C ARG A 99 -22.21 7.26 0.53
N VAL A 100 -22.29 7.54 -0.77
CA VAL A 100 -22.09 8.86 -1.37
C VAL A 100 -23.27 9.22 -2.27
N ASP A 101 -23.51 10.51 -2.52
CA ASP A 101 -24.63 10.92 -3.38
C ASP A 101 -24.34 10.74 -4.88
N LYS A 102 -23.05 10.78 -5.26
CA LYS A 102 -22.59 10.81 -6.65
C LYS A 102 -21.26 10.09 -6.80
N ASN A 103 -21.01 9.57 -8.00
CA ASN A 103 -19.81 8.84 -8.40
C ASN A 103 -19.60 7.53 -7.62
N GLU A 104 -18.50 6.87 -7.94
CA GLU A 104 -18.02 5.65 -7.30
C GLU A 104 -16.62 5.90 -6.77
N TYR A 105 -16.34 5.40 -5.58
CA TYR A 105 -15.05 5.59 -4.92
C TYR A 105 -14.47 4.27 -4.44
N THR A 106 -13.20 4.06 -4.75
CA THR A 106 -12.36 2.98 -4.19
C THR A 106 -11.50 3.47 -3.03
N LYS A 107 -11.58 4.76 -2.71
CA LYS A 107 -10.85 5.44 -1.64
C LYS A 107 -11.58 6.70 -1.21
N LEU A 108 -11.62 6.94 0.10
CA LEU A 108 -12.09 8.19 0.69
C LEU A 108 -10.96 8.87 1.48
N PRO A 109 -10.80 10.20 1.40
CA PRO A 109 -9.73 10.91 2.12
C PRO A 109 -10.14 11.18 3.59
N MET A 110 -10.35 10.09 4.33
CA MET A 110 -10.72 10.10 5.75
C MET A 110 -9.69 9.33 6.59
N PHE A 111 -9.32 9.88 7.73
CA PHE A 111 -8.41 9.28 8.70
C PHE A 111 -9.13 9.07 10.04
N PHE A 112 -9.08 7.85 10.52
CA PHE A 112 -9.70 7.42 11.77
C PHE A 112 -8.61 7.38 12.82
N SER A 113 -8.81 8.08 13.95
CA SER A 113 -7.79 8.21 15.00
C SER A 113 -8.34 7.80 16.35
N LEU A 114 -7.65 6.87 17.02
CA LEU A 114 -7.91 6.50 18.40
C LEU A 114 -7.01 7.34 19.31
N TRP A 115 -7.61 7.93 20.33
CA TRP A 115 -6.92 8.74 21.33
C TRP A 115 -6.96 8.05 22.68
N ASP A 116 -5.80 7.91 23.33
CA ASP A 116 -5.75 7.47 24.72
C ASP A 116 -5.91 8.65 25.69
N TYR A 117 -6.14 8.34 26.96
CA TYR A 117 -6.19 9.36 28.02
C TYR A 117 -4.84 10.02 28.32
N GLY A 118 -3.73 9.43 27.86
CA GLY A 118 -2.40 10.03 27.93
C GLY A 118 -2.15 11.10 26.86
N GLY A 119 -3.13 11.35 25.98
CA GLY A 119 -3.04 12.34 24.92
C GLY A 119 -2.28 11.87 23.67
N LYS A 120 -1.94 10.58 23.58
CA LYS A 120 -1.35 10.00 22.37
C LYS A 120 -2.44 9.53 21.42
N GLN A 121 -2.12 9.55 20.12
CA GLN A 121 -3.02 9.10 19.08
C GLN A 121 -2.32 8.21 18.05
N CYS A 122 -3.09 7.26 17.52
CA CYS A 122 -2.73 6.44 16.38
C CYS A 122 -3.86 6.52 15.36
N SER A 123 -3.53 6.36 14.09
CA SER A 123 -4.49 6.55 13.00
C SER A 123 -4.40 5.45 11.98
N SER A 124 -5.54 5.17 11.36
CA SER A 124 -5.69 4.32 10.19
C SER A 124 -6.58 5.00 9.15
N LYS A 125 -6.69 4.40 7.97
CA LYS A 125 -7.54 4.84 6.86
C LYS A 125 -8.28 3.64 6.28
N ILE A 126 -9.33 3.89 5.50
CA ILE A 126 -10.03 2.85 4.76
C ILE A 126 -9.07 2.22 3.75
N ASN A 127 -8.97 0.89 3.75
CA ASN A 127 -8.27 0.11 2.76
C ASN A 127 -9.26 -0.41 1.71
N TYR A 128 -8.88 -0.41 0.44
CA TYR A 128 -9.70 -0.95 -0.66
C TYR A 128 -10.16 -2.39 -0.40
N LEU A 129 -9.30 -3.20 0.21
CA LEU A 129 -9.60 -4.60 0.53
C LEU A 129 -10.65 -4.76 1.64
N ASP A 130 -10.94 -3.70 2.40
CA ASP A 130 -11.89 -3.70 3.51
C ASP A 130 -13.21 -2.99 3.15
N ILE A 131 -13.43 -2.71 1.85
CA ILE A 131 -14.69 -2.18 1.29
C ILE A 131 -15.48 -3.37 0.72
N GLU A 132 -16.71 -3.60 1.20
CA GLU A 132 -17.57 -4.64 0.64
C GLU A 132 -17.85 -4.37 -0.84
N GLY A 133 -17.51 -5.34 -1.71
CA GLY A 133 -17.60 -5.16 -3.16
C GLY A 133 -16.52 -4.24 -3.78
N GLY A 134 -15.58 -3.71 -2.99
CA GLY A 134 -14.48 -2.86 -3.46
C GLY A 134 -14.88 -1.44 -3.88
N VAL A 135 -16.16 -1.08 -3.80
CA VAL A 135 -16.67 0.21 -4.26
C VAL A 135 -17.67 0.82 -3.28
N ILE A 136 -17.54 2.12 -3.05
CA ILE A 136 -18.51 2.93 -2.32
C ILE A 136 -19.26 3.77 -3.35
N ASP A 137 -20.57 3.60 -3.40
CA ASP A 137 -21.46 4.27 -4.35
C ASP A 137 -22.70 4.85 -3.62
N LYS A 138 -23.83 4.93 -4.32
CA LYS A 138 -25.09 5.44 -3.76
C LYS A 138 -25.77 4.49 -2.78
N ASN A 139 -25.40 3.22 -2.80
CA ASN A 139 -25.92 2.22 -1.88
C ASN A 139 -25.09 2.22 -0.59
N TRP A 140 -25.70 1.76 0.50
CA TRP A 140 -24.99 1.55 1.76
C TRP A 140 -23.97 0.41 1.61
N THR A 141 -22.69 0.77 1.60
CA THR A 141 -21.57 -0.17 1.55
C THR A 141 -20.96 -0.34 2.94
N LYS A 142 -20.77 -1.60 3.36
CA LYS A 142 -20.05 -1.92 4.59
C LYS A 142 -18.56 -1.67 4.41
N VAL A 143 -17.96 -0.96 5.35
CA VAL A 143 -16.52 -0.70 5.40
C VAL A 143 -15.98 -1.12 6.74
N ARG A 144 -14.85 -1.83 6.74
CA ARG A 144 -14.15 -2.27 7.94
C ARG A 144 -12.78 -1.59 8.06
N ILE A 145 -12.36 -1.31 9.28
CA ILE A 145 -11.01 -0.86 9.60
C ILE A 145 -10.50 -1.75 10.74
N PRO A 146 -9.64 -2.73 10.44
CA PRO A 146 -9.01 -3.58 11.44
C PRO A 146 -8.37 -2.76 12.57
N LEU A 147 -8.56 -3.15 13.84
CA LEU A 147 -7.90 -2.47 14.96
C LEU A 147 -6.37 -2.60 14.87
N GLN A 148 -5.87 -3.74 14.38
CA GLN A 148 -4.46 -3.96 14.02
C GLN A 148 -3.89 -2.93 13.03
N ALA A 149 -4.71 -2.34 12.15
CA ALA A 149 -4.24 -1.38 11.15
C ALA A 149 -3.83 -0.02 11.77
N PHE A 150 -4.26 0.25 13.00
CA PHE A 150 -3.83 1.42 13.74
C PHE A 150 -2.38 1.23 14.19
N ASN A 151 -1.52 2.20 13.91
CA ASN A 151 -0.08 2.14 14.20
C ASN A 151 0.27 2.42 15.68
N TYR A 152 -0.49 1.82 16.61
CA TYR A 152 -0.47 2.13 18.05
C TYR A 152 0.89 1.91 18.72
N GLU A 153 1.58 0.80 18.43
CA GLU A 153 2.92 0.51 18.99
C GLU A 153 3.94 1.60 18.63
N ARG A 154 4.05 1.93 17.33
CA ARG A 154 4.97 2.96 16.83
C ARG A 154 4.64 4.34 17.41
N LYS A 155 3.37 4.59 17.74
CA LYS A 155 2.90 5.84 18.35
C LYS A 155 2.89 5.79 19.87
N GLY A 156 3.20 4.64 20.47
CA GLY A 156 3.18 4.41 21.91
C GLY A 156 1.82 4.66 22.56
N VAL A 157 0.72 4.43 21.83
CA VAL A 157 -0.66 4.62 22.32
C VAL A 157 -1.04 3.49 23.27
N ASN A 158 -1.61 3.85 24.42
CA ASN A 158 -2.12 2.88 25.37
C ASN A 158 -3.49 2.36 24.94
N MET A 159 -3.50 1.24 24.24
CA MET A 159 -4.73 0.57 23.78
C MET A 159 -5.60 0.02 24.92
N SER A 160 -5.08 -0.05 26.16
CA SER A 160 -5.88 -0.44 27.32
C SER A 160 -6.69 0.71 27.93
N ASN A 161 -6.53 1.94 27.42
CA ASN A 161 -7.12 3.15 28.00
C ASN A 161 -7.53 4.17 26.92
N ILE A 162 -8.24 3.69 25.90
CA ILE A 162 -8.76 4.53 24.82
C ILE A 162 -9.92 5.38 25.31
N LYS A 163 -9.88 6.67 24.97
CA LYS A 163 -10.86 7.69 25.35
C LYS A 163 -11.91 7.93 24.26
N GLU A 164 -11.47 8.13 23.02
CA GLU A 164 -12.34 8.56 21.93
C GLU A 164 -11.84 8.12 20.54
N LEU A 165 -12.77 8.06 19.59
CA LEU A 165 -12.49 7.94 18.16
C LEU A 165 -12.72 9.30 17.50
N ARG A 166 -11.83 9.69 16.58
CA ARG A 166 -11.99 10.89 15.74
C ARG A 166 -11.86 10.54 14.28
N ILE A 167 -12.58 11.29 13.44
CA ILE A 167 -12.42 11.26 11.98
C ILE A 167 -11.89 12.61 11.55
N GLU A 168 -10.76 12.60 10.87
CA GLU A 168 -10.21 13.74 10.14
C GLU A 168 -10.51 13.58 8.65
N PHE A 169 -10.98 14.66 8.04
CA PHE A 169 -11.32 14.76 6.63
C PHE A 169 -10.25 15.57 5.90
N GLN A 170 -9.71 15.03 4.81
CA GLN A 170 -8.71 15.68 3.97
C GLN A 170 -9.23 15.87 2.55
N GLN A 171 -8.58 16.74 1.77
CA GLN A 171 -9.05 17.15 0.44
C GLN A 171 -10.50 17.65 0.52
N SER A 172 -11.34 17.30 -0.44
CA SER A 172 -12.78 17.58 -0.45
C SER A 172 -13.57 16.29 -0.57
N GLY A 173 -14.79 16.28 -0.04
CA GLY A 173 -15.68 15.12 -0.16
C GLY A 173 -17.08 15.36 0.41
N SER A 174 -17.95 14.38 0.17
CA SER A 174 -19.31 14.30 0.70
C SER A 174 -19.63 12.84 0.98
N VAL A 175 -19.90 12.49 2.23
CA VAL A 175 -20.16 11.11 2.64
C VAL A 175 -21.30 11.03 3.65
N HIS A 176 -22.04 9.93 3.58
CA HIS A 176 -22.98 9.51 4.61
C HIS A 176 -22.36 8.37 5.42
N ILE A 177 -22.47 8.41 6.74
CA ILE A 177 -21.89 7.44 7.68
C ILE A 177 -22.97 7.02 8.69
N ASP A 178 -23.14 5.72 8.87
CA ASP A 178 -24.13 5.11 9.77
C ASP A 178 -23.58 3.82 10.42
N ASP A 179 -24.24 3.33 11.46
CA ASP A 179 -24.04 2.04 12.13
C ASP A 179 -22.56 1.72 12.47
N MET A 180 -21.88 2.67 13.11
CA MET A 180 -20.47 2.51 13.47
C MET A 180 -20.31 1.74 14.78
N LYS A 181 -19.59 0.61 14.72
CA LYS A 181 -19.43 -0.31 15.84
C LYS A 181 -18.15 -1.14 15.76
N ILE A 182 -17.77 -1.75 16.87
CA ILE A 182 -16.72 -2.75 16.96
C ILE A 182 -17.34 -4.12 16.70
N VAL A 183 -16.78 -4.86 15.75
CA VAL A 183 -17.24 -6.21 15.36
C VAL A 183 -16.09 -7.22 15.43
N PRO A 184 -16.38 -8.53 15.58
CA PRO A 184 -15.38 -9.57 15.34
C PRO A 184 -14.88 -9.48 13.90
N HIS A 185 -13.59 -9.71 13.72
CA HIS A 185 -12.99 -9.65 12.39
C HIS A 185 -11.77 -10.56 12.33
N GLU A 186 -11.74 -11.41 11.32
CA GLU A 186 -10.60 -12.24 10.99
C GLU A 186 -9.69 -11.49 10.02
N HIS A 187 -8.43 -11.30 10.42
CA HIS A 187 -7.46 -10.66 9.56
C HIS A 187 -6.97 -11.66 8.50
N ASN A 188 -7.03 -11.26 7.23
CA ASN A 188 -6.45 -12.04 6.13
C ASN A 188 -4.91 -12.08 6.14
N TYR A 189 -4.28 -11.41 7.11
CA TYR A 189 -2.83 -11.29 7.24
C TYR A 189 -2.41 -11.25 8.70
N THR A 190 -1.37 -12.01 9.03
CA THR A 190 -0.71 -11.95 10.33
C THR A 190 0.36 -10.88 10.32
N LYS A 191 0.46 -10.11 11.41
CA LYS A 191 1.60 -9.23 11.62
C LYS A 191 2.78 -10.10 12.06
N THR A 192 3.89 -10.04 11.35
CA THR A 192 5.12 -10.76 11.71
C THR A 192 6.14 -9.78 12.29
N ASP A 193 6.94 -10.26 13.24
CA ASP A 193 8.01 -9.46 13.86
C ASP A 193 9.27 -9.35 12.98
N THR A 194 9.29 -10.01 11.82
CA THR A 194 10.41 -9.97 10.88
C THR A 194 10.48 -8.61 10.19
N GLU A 195 11.63 -7.94 10.24
CA GLU A 195 11.84 -6.63 9.60
C GLU A 195 11.79 -6.65 8.05
N PHE A 196 11.44 -7.78 7.43
CA PHE A 196 11.39 -7.99 5.97
C PHE A 196 12.54 -7.29 5.27
N LYS A 197 13.78 -7.52 5.72
CA LYS A 197 14.98 -6.83 5.22
C LYS A 197 15.99 -7.83 4.67
N THR A 198 16.49 -7.56 3.46
CA THR A 198 17.56 -8.31 2.81
C THR A 198 18.72 -7.37 2.54
N THR A 199 19.94 -7.76 2.92
CA THR A 199 21.15 -6.95 2.73
C THR A 199 22.07 -7.63 1.73
N TYR A 200 22.55 -6.88 0.73
CA TYR A 200 23.56 -7.35 -0.22
C TYR A 200 24.82 -6.51 -0.13
N ASN A 201 25.96 -7.19 0.07
CA ASN A 201 27.28 -6.58 0.18
C ASN A 201 28.23 -7.01 -0.94
N SER A 202 27.76 -7.80 -1.90
CA SER A 202 28.55 -8.34 -3.01
C SER A 202 27.73 -8.47 -4.27
N PHE A 203 28.43 -8.49 -5.42
CA PHE A 203 27.85 -8.68 -6.75
C PHE A 203 28.13 -10.10 -7.28
N PRO A 204 27.37 -10.57 -8.30
CA PRO A 204 26.15 -9.96 -8.83
C PRO A 204 24.94 -10.21 -7.91
N ILE A 205 23.95 -9.32 -7.97
CA ILE A 205 22.65 -9.52 -7.32
C ILE A 205 21.64 -9.84 -8.42
N GLN A 206 21.12 -11.06 -8.42
CA GLN A 206 20.02 -11.44 -9.31
C GLN A 206 18.74 -10.76 -8.85
N ILE A 207 18.02 -10.14 -9.77
CA ILE A 207 16.77 -9.42 -9.49
C ILE A 207 15.72 -9.79 -10.55
N GLY A 208 14.45 -9.48 -10.29
CA GLY A 208 13.37 -9.91 -11.20
C GLY A 208 13.14 -11.42 -11.19
N VAL A 209 13.54 -12.11 -10.12
CA VAL A 209 13.34 -13.55 -9.92
C VAL A 209 11.92 -13.80 -9.40
N GLY A 210 11.21 -14.76 -10.00
CA GLY A 210 9.87 -15.19 -9.56
C GLY A 210 8.75 -14.28 -10.04
N SER A 211 8.00 -14.75 -11.03
CA SER A 211 6.87 -14.04 -11.65
C SER A 211 5.83 -13.47 -10.66
N GLN A 212 5.62 -14.10 -9.50
CA GLN A 212 4.72 -13.63 -8.45
C GLN A 212 5.16 -12.30 -7.79
N TYR A 213 6.42 -11.89 -7.97
CA TYR A 213 6.96 -10.63 -7.45
C TYR A 213 7.00 -9.52 -8.50
N TRP A 214 6.40 -9.76 -9.66
CA TRP A 214 6.19 -8.78 -10.70
C TRP A 214 4.77 -8.23 -10.64
N TRP A 215 4.58 -7.04 -11.20
CA TRP A 215 3.26 -6.42 -11.39
C TRP A 215 3.17 -5.77 -12.76
N GLY A 216 1.94 -5.50 -13.20
CA GLY A 216 1.68 -4.93 -14.52
C GLY A 216 1.63 -5.97 -15.64
N ILE A 217 1.62 -7.26 -15.28
CA ILE A 217 1.54 -8.39 -16.21
C ILE A 217 0.24 -9.12 -15.91
N ASN A 218 -0.78 -8.87 -16.73
CA ASN A 218 -2.07 -9.53 -16.58
C ASN A 218 -2.72 -9.78 -17.94
N PRO A 219 -2.57 -10.99 -18.49
CA PRO A 219 -3.13 -11.37 -19.79
C PRO A 219 -4.65 -11.23 -19.90
N THR A 220 -5.38 -11.19 -18.77
CA THR A 220 -6.84 -10.97 -18.77
C THR A 220 -7.22 -9.54 -19.14
N TYR A 221 -6.41 -8.56 -18.76
CA TYR A 221 -6.71 -7.12 -18.97
C TYR A 221 -5.81 -6.45 -20.02
N SER A 222 -4.63 -7.01 -20.30
CA SER A 222 -3.71 -6.50 -21.31
C SER A 222 -2.80 -7.60 -21.84
N SER A 223 -2.67 -7.68 -23.16
CA SER A 223 -1.72 -8.57 -23.84
C SER A 223 -0.32 -7.98 -23.99
N ASN A 224 -0.10 -6.74 -23.55
CA ASN A 224 1.13 -5.98 -23.83
C ASN A 224 2.37 -6.58 -23.17
N PHE A 225 2.19 -7.32 -22.08
CA PHE A 225 3.26 -7.94 -21.32
C PHE A 225 2.94 -9.40 -21.06
N LYS A 226 3.87 -10.29 -21.43
CA LYS A 226 3.74 -11.74 -21.19
C LYS A 226 5.09 -12.31 -20.79
N PHE A 227 5.12 -13.17 -19.78
CA PHE A 227 6.35 -13.90 -19.48
C PHE A 227 6.73 -14.81 -20.65
N ALA A 228 8.01 -14.86 -21.00
CA ALA A 228 8.51 -15.81 -21.97
C ALA A 228 8.43 -17.24 -21.39
N SER A 229 8.23 -18.23 -22.26
CA SER A 229 8.23 -19.63 -21.85
C SER A 229 9.59 -20.04 -21.27
N ASN A 230 9.59 -20.79 -20.16
CA ASN A 230 10.76 -21.34 -19.45
C ASN A 230 11.42 -20.40 -18.42
N SER A 231 10.73 -20.14 -17.31
CA SER A 231 11.39 -19.62 -16.10
C SER A 231 12.32 -20.69 -15.52
N ILE A 232 13.54 -20.28 -15.18
CA ILE A 232 14.49 -21.12 -14.45
C ILE A 232 14.53 -20.61 -13.02
N GLU A 233 14.29 -21.50 -12.06
CA GLU A 233 14.33 -21.14 -10.65
C GLU A 233 15.67 -20.47 -10.29
N GLY A 234 15.59 -19.36 -9.56
CA GLY A 234 16.76 -18.57 -9.16
C GLY A 234 17.33 -17.64 -10.25
N GLN A 235 16.76 -17.63 -11.45
CA GLN A 235 17.10 -16.67 -12.50
C GLN A 235 16.04 -15.59 -12.66
N SER A 236 16.47 -14.45 -13.21
CA SER A 236 15.55 -13.40 -13.64
C SER A 236 14.53 -13.94 -14.64
N GLU A 237 13.27 -13.54 -14.48
CA GLU A 237 12.24 -13.78 -15.49
C GLU A 237 12.58 -13.05 -16.81
N SER A 238 12.06 -13.56 -17.92
CA SER A 238 12.07 -12.89 -19.24
C SER A 238 10.65 -12.42 -19.59
N LEU A 239 10.55 -11.22 -20.15
CA LEU A 239 9.29 -10.59 -20.51
C LEU A 239 9.25 -10.27 -22.01
N ILE A 240 8.24 -10.78 -22.70
CA ILE A 240 7.86 -10.39 -24.04
C ILE A 240 6.97 -9.15 -23.93
N VAL A 241 7.33 -8.11 -24.67
CA VAL A 241 6.69 -6.81 -24.69
C VAL A 241 6.16 -6.52 -26.09
N ASP A 242 4.88 -6.18 -26.17
CA ASP A 242 4.17 -5.79 -27.39
C ASP A 242 3.22 -4.64 -27.04
N VAL A 243 3.77 -3.42 -26.94
CA VAL A 243 3.00 -2.24 -26.53
C VAL A 243 2.64 -1.44 -27.78
N ASP A 244 1.35 -1.17 -27.98
CA ASP A 244 0.89 -0.13 -28.89
C ASP A 244 0.27 1.05 -28.12
N LEU A 245 0.96 2.19 -28.11
CA LEU A 245 0.50 3.42 -27.46
C LEU A 245 -0.56 4.19 -28.26
N SER A 246 -0.89 3.75 -29.48
CA SER A 246 -2.01 4.30 -30.24
C SER A 246 -3.37 3.89 -29.65
N GLU A 247 -3.42 2.77 -28.93
CA GLU A 247 -4.63 2.26 -28.30
C GLU A 247 -5.04 3.07 -27.04
N LYS A 248 -6.35 3.32 -26.92
CA LYS A 248 -6.90 4.01 -25.75
C LYS A 248 -6.67 3.17 -24.49
N ASN A 249 -6.10 3.79 -23.45
CA ASN A 249 -5.76 3.13 -22.18
C ASN A 249 -4.70 2.02 -22.30
N SER A 250 -3.82 2.08 -23.31
CA SER A 250 -2.73 1.12 -23.46
C SER A 250 -1.85 1.07 -22.21
N TRP A 251 -1.84 -0.09 -21.55
CA TRP A 251 -1.04 -0.32 -20.36
C TRP A 251 0.43 -0.52 -20.75
N ASN A 252 1.30 0.40 -20.33
CA ASN A 252 2.67 0.50 -20.87
C ASN A 252 3.77 0.44 -19.80
N ASN A 253 3.46 -0.05 -18.60
CA ASN A 253 4.45 -0.17 -17.54
C ASN A 253 4.33 -1.47 -16.77
N PHE A 254 5.46 -1.95 -16.30
CA PHE A 254 5.59 -3.12 -15.45
C PHE A 254 6.70 -2.89 -14.44
N GLY A 255 6.79 -3.77 -13.45
CA GLY A 255 7.88 -3.72 -12.50
C GLY A 255 7.98 -4.99 -11.67
N PHE A 256 9.03 -5.05 -10.87
CA PHE A 256 9.28 -6.17 -9.98
C PHE A 256 10.05 -5.70 -8.75
N SER A 257 9.85 -6.41 -7.64
CA SER A 257 10.60 -6.13 -6.41
C SER A 257 12.08 -6.50 -6.55
N PHE A 258 12.96 -5.84 -5.81
CA PHE A 258 14.38 -6.25 -5.77
C PHE A 258 14.55 -7.65 -5.18
N ASP A 259 13.83 -7.96 -4.09
CA ASP A 259 13.82 -9.28 -3.45
C ASP A 259 12.50 -9.50 -2.68
N LYS A 260 11.56 -10.23 -3.27
CA LYS A 260 10.30 -10.68 -2.63
C LYS A 260 9.52 -9.60 -1.84
N TRP A 261 9.55 -8.37 -2.32
CA TRP A 261 9.01 -7.17 -1.65
C TRP A 261 9.64 -6.78 -0.30
N ASN A 262 10.74 -7.43 0.11
CA ASN A 262 11.56 -7.03 1.24
C ASN A 262 12.18 -5.63 1.03
N HIS A 263 12.49 -4.96 2.12
CA HIS A 263 13.40 -3.84 2.18
C HIS A 263 14.81 -4.31 1.77
N VAL A 264 15.28 -3.89 0.61
CA VAL A 264 16.62 -4.26 0.14
C VAL A 264 17.64 -3.18 0.49
N ASP A 265 18.69 -3.59 1.20
CA ASP A 265 19.82 -2.76 1.60
C ASP A 265 21.04 -3.05 0.74
N ILE A 266 21.42 -2.04 -0.06
CA ILE A 266 22.67 -2.03 -0.85
C ILE A 266 23.53 -0.82 -0.47
N SER A 267 23.32 -0.23 0.70
CA SER A 267 23.98 1.01 1.13
C SER A 267 25.50 0.94 1.12
N GLN A 268 26.09 -0.26 1.24
CA GLN A 268 27.53 -0.47 1.19
C GLN A 268 28.10 -0.50 -0.23
N ILE A 269 27.28 -0.82 -1.24
CA ILE A 269 27.74 -1.11 -2.60
C ILE A 269 27.10 -0.24 -3.69
N TYR A 270 26.03 0.52 -3.38
CA TYR A 270 25.28 1.31 -4.37
C TYR A 270 26.16 2.25 -5.21
N SER A 271 27.24 2.77 -4.61
CA SER A 271 28.14 3.72 -5.25
C SER A 271 28.95 3.10 -6.41
N THR A 272 29.04 1.77 -6.45
CA THR A 272 29.68 0.98 -7.51
C THR A 272 28.70 -0.02 -8.13
N SER A 273 27.39 0.21 -8.03
CA SER A 273 26.39 -0.66 -8.65
C SER A 273 25.94 -0.11 -10.01
N ALA A 274 25.66 -1.01 -10.94
CA ALA A 274 24.90 -0.73 -12.15
C ALA A 274 23.79 -1.76 -12.35
N LEU A 275 22.63 -1.29 -12.82
CA LEU A 275 21.58 -2.17 -13.33
C LEU A 275 22.02 -2.68 -14.71
N ASN A 276 22.01 -4.00 -14.88
CA ASN A 276 22.36 -4.67 -16.10
C ASN A 276 21.24 -5.64 -16.51
N PHE A 277 20.92 -5.65 -17.79
CA PHE A 277 19.94 -6.54 -18.41
C PHE A 277 20.13 -6.55 -19.93
N LYS A 278 19.40 -7.43 -20.62
CA LYS A 278 19.43 -7.53 -22.08
C LYS A 278 18.07 -7.25 -22.69
N ILE A 279 18.10 -6.67 -23.88
CA ILE A 279 16.93 -6.46 -24.74
C ILE A 279 17.20 -7.16 -26.07
N LYS A 280 16.28 -8.00 -26.51
CA LYS A 280 16.26 -8.55 -27.87
C LYS A 280 15.19 -7.81 -28.69
N SER A 281 15.63 -7.09 -29.71
CA SER A 281 14.78 -6.29 -30.59
C SER A 281 15.51 -5.91 -31.88
N SER A 282 14.78 -5.40 -32.88
CA SER A 282 15.38 -4.80 -34.08
C SER A 282 16.10 -3.48 -33.77
N SER A 283 15.58 -2.69 -32.86
CA SER A 283 16.16 -1.42 -32.37
C SER A 283 15.92 -1.27 -30.87
N ILE A 284 16.75 -0.49 -30.17
CA ILE A 284 16.52 -0.24 -28.75
C ILE A 284 15.19 0.51 -28.58
N PRO A 285 14.25 0.03 -27.74
CA PRO A 285 13.02 0.77 -27.46
C PRO A 285 13.29 1.96 -26.53
N ASN A 286 12.49 3.00 -26.64
CA ASN A 286 12.50 4.14 -25.71
C ASN A 286 11.91 3.72 -24.34
N LEU A 287 12.79 3.41 -23.38
CA LEU A 287 12.41 2.97 -22.05
C LEU A 287 12.80 3.98 -20.97
N GLN A 288 11.89 4.18 -20.02
CA GLN A 288 12.17 4.83 -18.75
C GLN A 288 12.35 3.78 -17.65
N ILE A 289 13.49 3.81 -16.98
CA ILE A 289 13.76 2.98 -15.80
C ILE A 289 13.58 3.83 -14.55
N MET A 290 12.86 3.31 -13.56
CA MET A 290 12.66 3.94 -12.26
C MET A 290 13.04 2.98 -11.14
N ILE A 291 13.86 3.46 -10.19
CA ILE A 291 14.16 2.74 -8.95
C ILE A 291 13.36 3.39 -7.83
N VAL A 292 12.70 2.56 -7.01
CA VAL A 292 11.84 3.01 -5.91
C VAL A 292 12.36 2.47 -4.58
N SER A 293 12.34 3.32 -3.55
CA SER A 293 12.62 2.98 -2.16
C SER A 293 11.35 3.15 -1.31
N TYR A 294 11.19 2.33 -0.27
CA TYR A 294 10.11 2.49 0.70
C TYR A 294 10.28 3.77 1.54
N LYS A 295 11.53 4.22 1.75
CA LYS A 295 11.92 5.30 2.65
C LYS A 295 12.78 6.34 1.90
N GLY A 296 13.21 7.37 2.63
CA GLY A 296 13.99 8.50 2.11
C GLY A 296 13.16 9.72 1.71
N ASP A 297 13.81 10.88 1.70
CA ASP A 297 13.24 12.17 1.30
C ASP A 297 12.77 12.13 -0.16
N LYS A 298 13.56 11.47 -1.01
CA LYS A 298 13.16 11.09 -2.36
C LYS A 298 13.01 9.57 -2.42
N ARG A 299 11.81 9.10 -2.74
CA ARG A 299 11.49 7.66 -2.82
C ARG A 299 11.64 7.07 -4.21
N ARG A 300 11.93 7.90 -5.21
CA ARG A 300 11.99 7.47 -6.62
C ARG A 300 13.00 8.29 -7.41
N VAL A 301 13.79 7.60 -8.20
CA VAL A 301 14.64 8.19 -9.24
C VAL A 301 14.38 7.48 -10.54
N TYR A 302 14.48 8.21 -11.64
CA TYR A 302 14.26 7.64 -12.96
C TYR A 302 15.31 8.15 -13.95
N ARG A 303 15.47 7.41 -15.04
CA ARG A 303 16.32 7.76 -16.17
C ARG A 303 15.74 7.14 -17.45
N LEU A 304 15.88 7.86 -18.56
CA LEU A 304 15.63 7.30 -19.90
C LEU A 304 16.87 6.57 -20.37
N ILE A 305 16.71 5.41 -21.02
CA ILE A 305 17.80 4.74 -21.70
C ILE A 305 18.21 5.58 -22.90
N ASP A 306 19.51 5.83 -23.04
CA ASP A 306 20.10 6.55 -24.17
C ASP A 306 21.26 5.75 -24.77
N GLU A 307 21.83 6.23 -25.88
CA GLU A 307 22.91 5.56 -26.63
C GLU A 307 24.18 5.29 -25.80
N SER A 308 24.36 5.97 -24.66
CA SER A 308 25.47 5.74 -23.73
C SER A 308 25.27 4.51 -22.84
N ASN A 309 24.05 3.96 -22.77
CA ASN A 309 23.69 2.88 -21.86
C ASN A 309 23.77 1.49 -22.46
N TYR A 310 23.87 1.31 -23.77
CA TYR A 310 23.77 -0.01 -24.38
C TYR A 310 24.78 -0.28 -25.49
N LYS A 311 25.02 -1.57 -25.74
CA LYS A 311 25.84 -2.06 -26.84
C LYS A 311 25.19 -3.32 -27.40
N GLU A 312 25.13 -3.42 -28.73
CA GLU A 312 24.75 -4.67 -29.38
C GLU A 312 25.87 -5.70 -29.17
N VAL A 313 25.54 -6.81 -28.50
CA VAL A 313 26.48 -7.88 -28.14
C VAL A 313 26.35 -9.10 -29.04
N GLN A 314 25.15 -9.29 -29.62
CA GLN A 314 24.84 -10.27 -30.65
C GLN A 314 23.79 -9.64 -31.57
N LYS A 315 23.64 -10.14 -32.80
CA LYS A 315 22.67 -9.59 -33.76
C LYS A 315 21.27 -9.49 -33.15
N GLY A 316 20.75 -8.27 -33.02
CA GLY A 316 19.45 -7.98 -32.42
C GLY A 316 19.36 -8.17 -30.91
N VAL A 317 20.49 -8.30 -30.20
CA VAL A 317 20.57 -8.40 -28.74
C VAL A 317 21.48 -7.30 -28.19
N TYR A 318 20.88 -6.41 -27.41
CA TYR A 318 21.52 -5.29 -26.78
C TYR A 318 21.71 -5.57 -25.30
N GLU A 319 22.94 -5.46 -24.81
CA GLU A 319 23.20 -5.39 -23.38
C GLU A 319 23.09 -3.95 -22.92
N VAL A 320 22.34 -3.74 -21.84
CA VAL A 320 22.08 -2.44 -21.23
C VAL A 320 22.78 -2.38 -19.87
N LEU A 321 23.43 -1.25 -19.59
CA LEU A 321 24.16 -0.99 -18.36
C LEU A 321 23.86 0.44 -17.87
N ILE A 322 23.25 0.55 -16.69
CA ILE A 322 22.80 1.82 -16.10
C ILE A 322 23.39 1.95 -14.69
N PRO A 323 24.50 2.70 -14.53
CA PRO A 323 25.10 2.96 -13.22
C PRO A 323 24.11 3.68 -12.30
N ILE A 324 24.04 3.30 -11.02
CA ILE A 324 23.17 3.97 -10.04
C ILE A 324 23.49 5.47 -9.95
N LYS A 325 24.78 5.82 -10.01
CA LYS A 325 25.27 7.22 -10.02
C LYS A 325 24.80 8.04 -11.22
N SER A 326 24.24 7.40 -12.26
CA SER A 326 23.73 8.09 -13.44
C SER A 326 22.29 8.59 -13.26
N PHE A 327 21.57 8.17 -12.22
CA PHE A 327 20.21 8.64 -11.96
C PHE A 327 20.21 10.06 -11.36
N ASP A 328 19.30 10.93 -11.81
CA ASP A 328 19.17 12.27 -11.24
C ASP A 328 18.78 12.21 -9.76
N LYS A 329 19.53 12.92 -8.92
CA LYS A 329 19.37 12.97 -7.46
C LYS A 329 19.44 11.60 -6.79
N TYR A 330 20.25 10.67 -7.31
CA TYR A 330 20.48 9.35 -6.70
C TYR A 330 20.92 9.44 -5.22
N GLN A 331 21.60 10.51 -4.83
CA GLN A 331 22.05 10.72 -3.44
C GLN A 331 20.90 10.97 -2.45
N LEU A 332 19.71 11.33 -2.93
CA LEU A 332 18.53 11.56 -2.09
C LEU A 332 17.68 10.29 -1.85
N ILE A 333 18.06 9.17 -2.48
CA ILE A 333 17.43 7.86 -2.27
C ILE A 333 18.02 7.21 -1.03
N ASP A 334 17.16 6.63 -0.20
CA ASP A 334 17.57 5.71 0.85
C ASP A 334 17.86 4.32 0.26
N TRP A 335 19.15 4.05 0.03
CA TRP A 335 19.68 2.81 -0.52
C TRP A 335 19.64 1.63 0.46
N SER A 336 19.21 1.84 1.71
CA SER A 336 19.02 0.78 2.71
C SER A 336 17.63 0.14 2.69
N SER A 337 16.74 0.65 1.83
CA SER A 337 15.31 0.33 1.87
C SER A 337 14.69 0.28 0.47
N LEU A 338 15.44 -0.18 -0.52
CA LEU A 338 14.95 -0.37 -1.89
C LEU A 338 13.75 -1.30 -1.93
N LYS A 339 12.84 -1.00 -2.87
CA LYS A 339 11.57 -1.70 -3.06
C LYS A 339 11.53 -2.44 -4.39
N GLU A 340 11.62 -1.69 -5.49
CA GLU A 340 11.33 -2.21 -6.82
C GLU A 340 12.03 -1.43 -7.93
N ILE A 341 12.09 -2.07 -9.09
CA ILE A 341 12.36 -1.45 -10.38
C ILE A 341 11.06 -1.36 -11.16
N ARG A 342 10.81 -0.21 -11.78
CA ARG A 342 9.70 0.00 -12.73
C ARG A 342 10.26 0.35 -14.10
N ILE A 343 9.65 -0.20 -15.13
CA ILE A 343 9.99 0.05 -16.52
C ILE A 343 8.74 0.59 -17.20
N THR A 344 8.87 1.69 -17.91
CA THR A 344 7.79 2.28 -18.72
C THR A 344 8.24 2.38 -20.16
N VAL A 345 7.44 1.80 -21.05
CA VAL A 345 7.63 1.85 -22.49
C VAL A 345 7.05 3.17 -23.02
N LYS A 346 7.89 4.00 -23.66
CA LYS A 346 7.54 5.36 -24.09
C LYS A 346 7.18 5.47 -25.57
N GLU A 347 7.27 4.37 -26.31
CA GLU A 347 6.89 4.28 -27.72
C GLU A 347 6.27 2.92 -28.04
N SER A 348 5.44 2.85 -29.08
CA SER A 348 4.92 1.56 -29.57
C SER A 348 6.09 0.69 -30.02
N SER A 349 6.27 -0.48 -29.41
CA SER A 349 7.47 -1.31 -29.64
C SER A 349 7.25 -2.78 -29.28
N GLN A 350 7.96 -3.65 -30.00
CA GLN A 350 8.01 -5.10 -29.79
C GLN A 350 9.44 -5.54 -29.45
N PHE A 351 9.60 -6.19 -28.30
CA PHE A 351 10.90 -6.66 -27.83
C PHE A 351 10.77 -7.71 -26.73
N GLU A 352 11.87 -8.40 -26.44
CA GLU A 352 12.01 -9.24 -25.25
C GLU A 352 13.05 -8.60 -24.31
N ILE A 353 12.78 -8.58 -23.01
CA ILE A 353 13.68 -8.04 -21.98
C ILE A 353 13.93 -9.08 -20.89
N PHE A 354 15.19 -9.31 -20.54
CA PHE A 354 15.61 -10.48 -19.76
C PHE A 354 16.96 -10.28 -19.05
N GLN A 355 17.32 -11.22 -18.18
CA GLN A 355 18.61 -11.27 -17.46
C GLN A 355 18.89 -10.04 -16.59
N PHE A 356 17.93 -9.65 -15.75
CA PHE A 356 18.12 -8.53 -14.83
C PHE A 356 19.05 -8.87 -13.66
N GLN A 357 20.03 -7.99 -13.43
CA GLN A 357 20.96 -8.08 -12.31
C GLN A 357 21.50 -6.71 -11.90
N LEU A 358 21.94 -6.57 -10.65
CA LEU A 358 22.90 -5.53 -10.27
C LEU A 358 24.31 -6.09 -10.34
N VAL A 359 25.18 -5.37 -11.03
CA VAL A 359 26.59 -5.74 -11.21
C VAL A 359 27.52 -4.65 -10.66
N GLU A 360 28.77 -5.02 -10.44
CA GLU A 360 29.79 -4.04 -10.09
C GLU A 360 30.10 -3.14 -11.31
N PHE A 361 30.20 -1.85 -11.06
CA PHE A 361 30.56 -0.84 -12.05
C PHE A 361 31.45 0.23 -11.42
N ARG A 362 32.70 0.29 -11.89
CA ARG A 362 33.70 1.30 -11.49
C ARG A 362 34.08 2.25 -12.63
N GLY A 363 33.31 2.22 -13.73
CA GLY A 363 33.54 3.05 -14.90
C GLY A 363 32.99 4.48 -14.78
N ASN A 364 32.97 5.20 -15.90
CA ASN A 364 32.37 6.54 -15.98
C ASN A 364 30.83 6.43 -16.06
N PRO A 365 30.06 6.95 -15.07
CA PRO A 365 28.60 6.88 -15.07
C PRO A 365 27.90 7.58 -16.24
N THR A 366 28.56 8.52 -16.92
CA THR A 366 28.00 9.24 -18.08
C THR A 366 28.24 8.55 -19.41
N ASN A 367 29.08 7.51 -19.45
CA ASN A 367 29.34 6.71 -20.65
C ASN A 367 29.64 5.24 -20.30
N PRO A 368 28.65 4.52 -19.72
CA PRO A 368 28.84 3.15 -19.28
C PRO A 368 29.05 2.16 -20.44
N LYS A 369 28.59 2.46 -21.66
CA LYS A 369 28.76 1.62 -22.87
C LYS A 369 30.19 1.14 -23.11
N LYS A 370 31.21 1.93 -22.75
CA LYS A 370 32.64 1.56 -22.88
C LYS A 370 33.08 0.37 -22.01
N TRP A 371 32.24 -0.02 -21.05
CA TRP A 371 32.49 -1.08 -20.07
C TRP A 371 31.63 -2.32 -20.31
N ILE A 372 30.74 -2.30 -21.30
CA ILE A 372 29.92 -3.46 -21.64
C ILE A 372 30.79 -4.52 -22.33
N GLY A 373 30.83 -5.72 -21.74
CA GLY A 373 31.65 -6.85 -22.18
C GLY A 373 33.13 -6.79 -21.74
N LYS A 374 33.46 -5.94 -20.76
CA LYS A 374 34.75 -5.94 -20.05
C LYS A 374 34.52 -6.39 -18.62
#